data_AF-A0A090T8P6-F1
#
_entry.id   AF-A0A090T8P6-F1
#
_cell.length_a   1.000
_cell.length_b   1.000
_cell.length_c   1.000
_cell.angle_alpha   90.00
_cell.angle_beta   90.00
_cell.angle_gamma   90.00
#
_symmetry.space_group_name_H-M   'P 1'
#
loop_
_entity.id
_entity.type
_entity.pdbx_description
1 polymer ?
#
loop_
_entity_poly.entity_id
_entity_poly.type
_entity_poly.pdbx_seq_one_letter_code
_entity_poly.pdbx_strand_id
1 'polypeptide(L)'
;MKRTTKQQGFTLIELMIVVAVIGVLAAVALPQYQKYVAKSETASALATLSGLKTNTETYTLENGTFPDQTQSSAVGIPASPMGSIVLAPETGTSGAGSITYTFTSGNVSQIYQEKAFVLLGMEMGTGLVNELPL
;
A
#
# COMPACT_ATOMS: atom_id res chain seq x y z
N MET A 1 -2.61 27.75 60.57
CA MET A 1 -3.05 26.34 60.63
C MET A 1 -2.78 25.70 59.27
N LYS A 2 -1.78 24.81 59.15
CA LYS A 2 -1.30 24.30 57.85
C LYS A 2 -1.94 22.93 57.60
N ARG A 3 -2.88 22.84 56.64
CA ARG A 3 -3.51 21.57 56.25
C ARG A 3 -2.48 20.73 55.48
N THR A 4 -2.01 19.64 56.09
CA THR A 4 -1.24 18.61 55.40
C THR A 4 -2.21 17.71 54.65
N THR A 5 -2.24 17.79 53.32
CA THR A 5 -2.99 16.88 52.47
C THR A 5 -2.27 15.53 52.44
N LYS A 6 -2.91 14.45 52.92
CA LYS A 6 -2.37 13.09 52.78
C LYS A 6 -2.29 12.74 51.30
N GLN A 7 -1.08 12.47 50.81
CA GLN A 7 -0.86 11.97 49.47
C GLN A 7 -1.40 10.55 49.38
N GLN A 8 -2.49 10.36 48.62
CA GLN A 8 -3.04 9.04 48.29
C GLN A 8 -2.24 8.50 47.09
N GLY A 9 -1.48 7.43 47.31
CA GLY A 9 -0.79 6.72 46.24
C GLY A 9 -1.65 5.60 45.66
N PHE A 10 -1.42 5.25 44.38
CA PHE A 10 -1.99 4.07 43.75
C PHE A 10 -1.47 2.78 44.39
N THR A 11 -2.33 1.77 44.50
CA THR A 11 -1.93 0.44 44.99
C THR A 11 -1.26 -0.36 43.87
N LEU A 12 -0.34 -1.25 44.24
CA LEU A 12 0.30 -2.16 43.26
C LEU A 12 -0.72 -3.08 42.59
N ILE A 13 -1.80 -3.45 43.31
CA ILE A 13 -2.85 -4.32 42.77
C ILE A 13 -3.66 -3.61 41.68
N GLU A 14 -3.94 -2.31 41.84
CA GLU A 14 -4.64 -1.53 40.82
C GLU A 14 -3.80 -1.46 39.55
N LEU A 15 -2.50 -1.21 39.69
CA LEU A 15 -1.60 -1.16 38.54
C LEU A 15 -1.50 -2.53 37.84
N MET A 16 -1.44 -3.63 38.59
CA MET A 16 -1.40 -4.98 38.01
C MET A 16 -2.64 -5.31 37.18
N ILE A 17 -3.84 -4.98 37.67
CA ILE A 17 -5.08 -5.23 36.94
C ILE A 17 -5.13 -4.38 35.66
N VAL A 18 -4.70 -3.12 35.73
CA VAL A 18 -4.65 -2.22 34.57
C VAL A 18 -3.72 -2.78 33.49
N VAL A 19 -2.51 -3.23 33.87
CA VAL A 19 -1.56 -3.82 32.93
C VAL A 19 -2.11 -5.12 32.32
N ALA A 20 -2.78 -5.96 33.12
CA ALA A 20 -3.40 -7.20 32.63
C ALA A 20 -4.48 -6.91 31.57
N VAL A 21 -5.37 -5.95 31.82
CA VAL A 21 -6.42 -5.57 30.87
C VAL A 21 -5.84 -4.96 29.60
N ILE A 22 -4.88 -4.04 29.72
CA ILE A 22 -4.19 -3.44 28.55
C ILE A 22 -3.46 -4.51 27.75
N GLY A 23 -2.84 -5.50 28.41
CA GLY A 23 -2.16 -6.61 27.75
C GLY A 23 -3.09 -7.43 26.85
N VAL A 24 -4.28 -7.79 27.35
CA VAL A 24 -5.29 -8.52 26.56
C VAL A 24 -5.80 -7.68 25.39
N LEU A 25 -6.10 -6.40 25.62
CA LEU A 25 -6.57 -5.50 24.57
C LEU A 25 -5.51 -5.29 23.48
N ALA A 26 -4.25 -5.10 23.87
CA ALA A 26 -3.14 -4.89 22.94
C ALA A 26 -2.89 -6.13 22.05
N ALA A 27 -3.04 -7.34 22.60
CA ALA A 27 -2.86 -8.58 21.85
C ALA A 27 -3.86 -8.72 20.68
N VAL A 28 -5.07 -8.19 20.82
CA VAL A 28 -6.09 -8.19 19.74
C VAL A 28 -6.00 -6.95 18.87
N ALA A 29 -5.79 -5.77 19.48
CA ALA A 29 -5.82 -4.49 18.79
C ALA A 29 -4.64 -4.31 17.83
N LEU A 30 -3.43 -4.74 18.19
CA LEU A 30 -2.24 -4.58 17.35
C LEU A 30 -2.33 -5.30 16.00
N PRO A 31 -2.64 -6.61 15.93
CA PRO A 31 -2.74 -7.29 14.64
C PRO A 31 -3.90 -6.75 13.80
N GLN A 32 -5.01 -6.34 14.42
CA GLN A 32 -6.13 -5.73 13.71
C GLN A 32 -5.75 -4.36 13.12
N TYR A 33 -5.04 -3.53 13.87
CA TYR A 33 -4.57 -2.23 13.40
C TYR A 33 -3.60 -2.38 12.22
N GLN A 34 -2.65 -3.31 12.31
CA GLN A 34 -1.72 -3.60 11.21
C GLN A 34 -2.44 -4.01 9.91
N LYS A 35 -3.48 -4.84 10.02
CA LYS A 35 -4.33 -5.24 8.88
C LYS A 35 -5.14 -4.07 8.31
N TYR A 36 -5.64 -3.17 9.15
CA TYR A 36 -6.38 -1.99 8.71
C TYR A 36 -5.50 -1.01 7.93
N VAL A 37 -4.30 -0.73 8.43
CA VAL A 37 -3.31 0.10 7.73
C VAL A 37 -2.97 -0.55 6.39
N ALA A 38 -2.58 -1.82 6.40
CA ALA A 38 -2.32 -2.62 5.21
C ALA A 38 -3.45 -2.49 4.16
N LYS A 39 -4.72 -2.71 4.54
CA LYS A 39 -5.86 -2.59 3.62
C LYS A 39 -6.01 -1.18 3.02
N SER A 40 -5.70 -0.14 3.79
CA SER A 40 -5.76 1.23 3.31
C SER A 40 -4.67 1.51 2.28
N GLU A 41 -3.49 0.93 2.48
CA GLU A 41 -2.36 1.05 1.56
C GLU A 41 -2.62 0.35 0.23
N THR A 42 -3.20 -0.86 0.25
CA THR A 42 -3.58 -1.56 -0.98
C THR A 42 -4.69 -0.84 -1.73
N ALA A 43 -5.67 -0.28 -1.04
CA ALA A 43 -6.72 0.52 -1.67
C ALA A 43 -6.14 1.76 -2.39
N SER A 44 -5.16 2.43 -1.77
CA SER A 44 -4.46 3.55 -2.39
C SER A 44 -3.68 3.12 -3.63
N ALA A 45 -2.88 2.05 -3.53
CA ALA A 45 -2.10 1.52 -4.65
C ALA A 45 -3.00 1.09 -5.82
N LEU A 46 -4.13 0.43 -5.53
CA LEU A 46 -5.11 0.02 -6.52
C LEU A 46 -5.78 1.22 -7.22
N ALA A 47 -6.11 2.28 -6.48
CA ALA A 47 -6.65 3.50 -7.05
C ALA A 47 -5.65 4.16 -8.02
N THR A 48 -4.38 4.23 -7.63
CA THR A 48 -3.30 4.73 -8.50
C THR A 48 -3.13 3.87 -9.74
N LEU A 49 -3.04 2.54 -9.59
CA LEU A 49 -2.92 1.61 -10.72
C LEU A 49 -4.10 1.70 -11.68
N SER A 50 -5.32 1.86 -11.17
CA SER A 50 -6.52 1.97 -11.99
C SER A 50 -6.50 3.24 -12.86
N GLY A 51 -6.10 4.38 -12.30
CA GLY A 51 -5.93 5.61 -13.06
C GLY A 51 -4.82 5.50 -14.12
N LEU A 52 -3.70 4.88 -13.75
CA LEU A 52 -2.60 4.66 -14.68
C LEU A 52 -2.93 3.68 -15.80
N LYS A 53 -3.74 2.67 -15.53
CA LYS A 53 -4.26 1.78 -16.57
C LYS A 53 -4.93 2.62 -17.65
N THR A 54 -5.95 3.40 -17.31
CA THR A 54 -6.69 4.26 -18.26
C THR A 54 -5.78 5.22 -19.05
N ASN A 55 -4.83 5.88 -18.38
CA ASN A 55 -3.89 6.77 -19.05
C ASN A 55 -2.96 6.02 -20.01
N THR A 56 -2.51 4.83 -19.61
CA THR A 56 -1.67 3.94 -20.43
C THR A 56 -2.45 3.42 -21.65
N GLU A 57 -3.75 3.09 -21.50
CA GLU A 57 -4.61 2.70 -22.65
C GLU A 57 -4.78 3.85 -23.62
N THR A 58 -5.00 5.06 -23.11
CA THR A 58 -5.15 6.25 -23.95
C THR A 58 -3.86 6.53 -24.72
N TYR A 59 -2.72 6.51 -24.03
CA TYR A 59 -1.41 6.68 -24.67
C TYR A 59 -1.15 5.62 -25.75
N THR A 60 -1.46 4.35 -25.45
CA THR A 60 -1.24 3.25 -26.39
C THR A 60 -2.14 3.37 -27.63
N LEU A 61 -3.38 3.88 -27.47
CA LEU A 61 -4.29 4.14 -28.58
C LEU A 61 -3.81 5.31 -29.46
N GLU A 62 -3.24 6.36 -28.88
CA GLU A 62 -2.76 7.54 -29.60
C GLU A 62 -1.40 7.30 -30.28
N ASN A 63 -0.49 6.60 -29.61
CA ASN A 63 0.90 6.43 -30.04
C ASN A 63 1.19 5.03 -30.63
N GLY A 64 0.24 4.10 -30.57
CA GLY A 64 0.37 2.73 -31.09
C GLY A 64 1.41 1.87 -30.35
N THR A 65 1.94 2.36 -29.21
CA THR A 65 3.00 1.72 -28.44
C THR A 65 2.73 1.86 -26.96
N PHE A 66 3.11 0.84 -26.18
CA PHE A 66 2.99 0.89 -24.73
C PHE A 66 4.04 1.86 -24.18
N PRO A 67 3.68 2.77 -23.26
CA PRO A 67 4.61 3.75 -22.72
C PRO A 67 5.70 3.07 -21.90
N ASP A 68 6.94 3.48 -22.12
CA ASP A 68 8.07 3.10 -21.27
C ASP A 68 8.25 4.07 -20.09
N GLN A 69 9.23 3.78 -19.23
CA GLN A 69 9.50 4.59 -18.05
C GLN A 69 9.88 6.06 -18.37
N THR A 70 10.43 6.35 -19.54
CA THR A 70 10.76 7.71 -19.97
C THR A 70 9.52 8.56 -20.25
N GLN A 71 8.38 7.90 -20.50
CA GLN A 71 7.08 8.54 -20.74
C GLN A 71 6.22 8.66 -19.48
N SER A 72 6.82 8.53 -18.30
CA SER A 72 6.11 8.64 -17.01
C SER A 72 5.32 9.93 -16.84
N SER A 73 5.81 11.04 -17.41
CA SER A 73 5.11 12.33 -17.38
C SER A 73 3.91 12.38 -18.32
N ALA A 74 3.96 11.69 -19.46
CA ALA A 74 2.85 11.63 -20.42
C ALA A 74 1.68 10.80 -19.88
N VAL A 75 1.98 9.74 -19.13
CA VAL A 75 0.98 8.87 -18.49
C VAL A 75 0.57 9.39 -17.10
N GLY A 76 1.26 10.40 -16.58
CA GLY A 76 0.92 11.06 -15.31
C GLY A 76 1.20 10.19 -14.08
N ILE A 77 2.35 9.50 -14.03
CA ILE A 77 2.75 8.70 -12.87
C ILE A 77 2.96 9.63 -11.66
N PRO A 78 2.18 9.49 -10.57
CA PRO A 78 2.35 10.31 -9.39
C PRO A 78 3.56 9.85 -8.58
N ALA A 79 4.26 10.80 -7.97
CA ALA A 79 5.23 10.49 -6.92
C ALA A 79 4.47 9.98 -5.69
N SER A 80 4.88 8.84 -5.14
CA SER A 80 4.29 8.28 -3.93
C SER A 80 5.37 7.96 -2.90
N PRO A 81 5.21 8.37 -1.63
CA PRO A 81 6.17 8.02 -0.57
C PRO A 81 6.09 6.54 -0.19
N MET A 82 5.00 5.86 -0.56
CA MET A 82 4.70 4.48 -0.20
C MET A 82 5.29 3.46 -1.16
N GLY A 83 5.65 3.87 -2.38
CA GLY A 83 6.08 2.95 -3.42
C GLY A 83 6.42 3.60 -4.74
N SER A 84 7.08 2.82 -5.60
CA SER A 84 7.48 3.21 -6.95
C SER A 84 6.66 2.49 -8.00
N ILE A 85 6.51 3.12 -9.16
CA ILE A 85 5.76 2.57 -10.29
C ILE A 85 6.71 2.41 -11.46
N VAL A 86 6.72 1.21 -12.04
CA VAL A 86 7.55 0.85 -13.19
C VAL A 86 6.66 0.48 -14.37
N LEU A 87 6.91 1.10 -15.52
CA LEU A 87 6.32 0.72 -16.80
C LEU A 87 7.31 -0.16 -17.56
N ALA A 88 6.88 -1.36 -17.93
CA ALA A 88 7.69 -2.31 -18.67
C ALA A 88 6.95 -2.72 -19.96
N PRO A 89 7.22 -2.07 -21.11
CA PRO A 89 6.69 -2.51 -22.40
C PRO A 89 7.23 -3.90 -22.76
N GLU A 90 6.41 -4.70 -23.43
CA GLU A 90 6.81 -6.02 -23.91
C GLU A 90 7.64 -5.91 -25.19
N THR A 91 8.70 -6.69 -25.29
CA THR A 91 9.55 -6.73 -26.49
C THR A 91 8.88 -7.52 -27.60
N GLY A 92 8.70 -6.92 -28.78
CA GLY A 92 8.22 -7.60 -29.98
C GLY A 92 6.71 -7.51 -30.24
N THR A 93 5.94 -6.95 -29.31
CA THR A 93 4.49 -6.74 -29.44
C THR A 93 4.15 -5.27 -29.19
N SER A 94 3.80 -4.53 -30.24
CA SER A 94 3.40 -3.12 -30.09
C SER A 94 2.13 -3.00 -29.26
N GLY A 95 2.20 -2.22 -28.18
CA GLY A 95 1.05 -1.93 -27.32
C GLY A 95 0.84 -2.89 -26.15
N ALA A 96 1.65 -3.95 -26.03
CA ALA A 96 1.66 -4.82 -24.87
C ALA A 96 2.70 -4.37 -23.85
N GLY A 97 2.39 -4.54 -22.56
CA GLY A 97 3.28 -4.17 -21.46
C GLY A 97 2.65 -4.44 -20.10
N SER A 98 3.44 -4.16 -19.06
CA SER A 98 3.02 -4.30 -17.67
C SER A 98 3.26 -3.03 -16.87
N ILE A 99 2.40 -2.81 -15.88
CA ILE A 99 2.52 -1.72 -14.90
C ILE A 99 2.78 -2.38 -13.54
N THR A 100 3.93 -2.11 -12.95
CA THR A 100 4.31 -2.67 -11.65
C THR A 100 4.34 -1.59 -10.58
N TYR A 101 3.54 -1.73 -9.53
CA TYR A 101 3.63 -0.92 -8.32
C TYR A 101 4.39 -1.71 -7.25
N THR A 102 5.47 -1.16 -6.72
CA THR A 102 6.30 -1.79 -5.67
C THR A 102 6.24 -0.95 -4.41
N PHE A 103 5.88 -1.56 -3.28
CA PHE A 103 5.90 -0.85 -1.98
C PHE A 103 7.33 -0.72 -1.45
N THR A 104 7.68 0.47 -0.97
CA THR A 104 8.99 0.78 -0.38
C THR A 104 9.02 0.39 1.09
N SER A 105 10.02 -0.39 1.51
CA SER A 105 10.21 -0.74 2.92
C SER A 105 10.43 0.52 3.78
N GLY A 106 9.75 0.59 4.93
CA GLY A 106 9.84 1.70 5.89
C GLY A 106 8.69 2.71 5.89
N ASN A 107 7.97 2.89 4.77
CA ASN A 107 6.80 3.79 4.68
C ASN A 107 5.46 3.05 4.59
N VAL A 108 5.49 1.72 4.67
CA VAL A 108 4.32 0.86 4.50
C VAL A 108 4.21 -0.14 5.65
N SER A 109 3.02 -0.70 5.84
CA SER A 109 2.77 -1.76 6.80
C SER A 109 3.78 -2.90 6.63
N GLN A 110 4.23 -3.44 7.76
CA GLN A 110 5.14 -4.59 7.83
C GLN A 110 4.63 -5.80 7.03
N ILE A 111 3.31 -5.86 6.79
CA ILE A 111 2.64 -6.89 5.99
C ILE A 111 3.02 -6.79 4.49
N TYR A 112 3.26 -5.59 3.97
CA TYR A 112 3.46 -5.32 2.54
C TYR A 112 4.86 -4.82 2.15
N GLN A 113 5.81 -4.80 3.09
CA GLN A 113 7.17 -4.41 2.74
C GLN A 113 7.71 -5.30 1.62
N GLU A 114 8.23 -4.65 0.57
CA GLU A 114 8.84 -5.30 -0.59
C GLU A 114 7.88 -6.18 -1.41
N LYS A 115 6.56 -6.08 -1.17
CA LYS A 115 5.55 -6.67 -2.05
C LYS A 115 5.33 -5.75 -3.26
N ALA A 116 5.11 -6.38 -4.42
CA ALA A 116 4.78 -5.70 -5.65
C ALA A 116 3.42 -6.16 -6.18
N PHE A 117 2.64 -5.22 -6.69
CA PHE A 117 1.47 -5.46 -7.52
C PHE A 117 1.88 -5.33 -8.98
N VAL A 118 1.69 -6.39 -9.75
CA VAL A 118 1.96 -6.37 -11.19
C VAL A 118 0.62 -6.44 -11.92
N LEU A 119 0.34 -5.41 -12.72
CA LEU A 119 -0.71 -5.45 -13.71
C LEU A 119 -0.08 -5.98 -15.01
N LEU A 120 -0.30 -7.27 -15.31
CA LEU A 120 0.14 -7.90 -16.55
C LEU A 120 -0.87 -7.63 -17.67
N GLY A 121 -0.37 -7.20 -18.84
CA GLY A 121 -1.02 -7.34 -20.14
C GLY A 121 -2.28 -6.51 -20.38
N MET A 122 -2.10 -5.35 -21.01
CA MET A 122 -3.09 -4.84 -21.97
C MET A 122 -2.86 -5.53 -23.31
N GLU A 123 -3.26 -6.80 -23.42
CA GLU A 123 -3.56 -7.37 -24.74
C GLU A 123 -4.95 -6.88 -25.17
N MET A 124 -5.18 -6.75 -26.49
CA MET A 124 -6.49 -6.39 -27.09
C MET A 124 -7.53 -7.53 -26.92
N GLY A 125 -7.62 -8.10 -25.71
CA GLY A 125 -8.42 -9.25 -25.35
C GLY A 125 -7.88 -9.92 -24.09
N THR A 126 -8.72 -9.95 -23.04
CA THR A 126 -8.70 -10.89 -21.91
C THR A 126 -7.49 -10.91 -20.96
N GLY A 127 -7.72 -10.59 -19.67
CA GLY A 127 -6.96 -11.19 -18.57
C GLY A 127 -6.53 -10.25 -17.44
N LEU A 128 -7.42 -9.97 -16.50
CA LEU A 128 -7.01 -9.56 -15.15
C LEU A 128 -6.61 -10.83 -14.37
N VAL A 129 -5.34 -11.02 -14.01
CA VAL A 129 -4.90 -11.61 -12.72
C VAL A 129 -3.38 -11.83 -12.67
N ASN A 130 -2.71 -11.38 -11.59
CA ASN A 130 -1.96 -12.31 -10.74
C ASN A 130 -1.70 -11.78 -9.30
N GLU A 131 -2.42 -12.39 -8.36
CA GLU A 131 -2.08 -12.76 -6.97
C GLU A 131 -1.64 -11.67 -5.96
N LEU A 132 -2.63 -11.20 -5.18
CA LEU A 132 -2.45 -10.67 -3.83
C LEU A 132 -1.84 -11.75 -2.91
N PRO A 133 -0.72 -11.51 -2.21
CA PRO A 133 -0.37 -12.34 -1.07
C PRO A 133 -1.33 -12.00 0.09
N LEU A 134 -2.11 -13.00 0.53
CA LEU A 134 -2.75 -13.00 1.86
C LEU A 134 -1.70 -13.13 2.96
#